data_AF-A0A838I4P9-F1
#
_entry.id   AF-A0A838I4P9-F1
#
_cell.length_a   1.000
_cell.length_b   1.000
_cell.length_c   1.000
_cell.angle_alpha   90.00
_cell.angle_beta   90.00
_cell.angle_gamma   90.00
#
_symmetry.space_group_name_H-M   'P 1'
#
loop_
_entity.id
_entity.type
_entity.pdbx_description
1 polymer ?
#
loop_
_entity_poly.entity_id
_entity_poly.type
_entity_poly.pdbx_seq_one_letter_code
_entity_poly.pdbx_strand_id
1 'polypeptide(L)'
;MAQLAGSDALIIDLRDCPGGTTEMINFLASYFFEGEPRVLMNRHIRPTGERVQSKTLAKVPGKRIPETALYILVGPKTVSAGESFAYTMQQWGRAKIVGETTAGAGYNNVLIPLGQGMVFSISYGRPEHPRSGKGWQVVGVQPDIAVATDDALEAAHKAALQKIGIKPSTVEFEQEVRTLERAWLDAYEQNDAVAMERILADEFAITFGNGRRQTKAEVLESVKARENSAAPPSKFSTEEVEARIEGETVVLTGRLSQRSERRGEPITMQFSYTDTYARRDGRWQVVSSRLSRL
;
A
#
# COMPACT_ATOMS: atom_id res chain seq x y z
N MET A 1 -12.54 14.82 -13.58
CA MET A 1 -13.19 14.72 -12.25
C MET A 1 -14.51 13.95 -12.23
N ALA A 2 -15.33 13.94 -13.30
CA ALA A 2 -16.62 13.23 -13.27
C ALA A 2 -16.52 11.74 -12.89
N GLN A 3 -15.55 11.00 -13.44
CA GLN A 3 -15.32 9.58 -13.10
C GLN A 3 -14.78 9.36 -11.68
N LEU A 4 -14.17 10.38 -11.07
CA LEU A 4 -13.60 10.33 -9.72
C LEU A 4 -14.58 10.84 -8.65
N ALA A 5 -15.73 11.37 -9.06
CA ALA A 5 -16.66 12.04 -8.15
C ALA A 5 -17.38 11.09 -7.17
N GLY A 6 -17.35 9.78 -7.46
CA GLY A 6 -17.93 8.73 -6.60
C GLY A 6 -16.91 8.02 -5.71
N SER A 7 -15.64 8.45 -5.70
CA SER A 7 -14.60 7.82 -4.90
C SER A 7 -14.67 8.26 -3.43
N ASP A 8 -14.61 7.29 -2.51
CA ASP A 8 -14.54 7.55 -1.06
C ASP A 8 -13.20 8.16 -0.64
N ALA A 9 -12.13 7.81 -1.35
CA ALA A 9 -10.79 8.37 -1.21
C ALA A 9 -10.10 8.54 -2.58
N LEU A 10 -9.15 9.47 -2.67
CA LEU A 10 -8.34 9.73 -3.85
C LEU A 10 -6.85 9.81 -3.48
N ILE A 11 -6.02 9.18 -4.31
CA ILE A 11 -4.55 9.28 -4.25
C ILE A 11 -4.08 10.01 -5.50
N ILE A 12 -3.32 11.10 -5.34
CA ILE A 12 -2.69 11.84 -6.43
C ILE A 12 -1.19 11.55 -6.38
N ASP A 13 -0.65 11.00 -7.46
CA ASP A 13 0.77 10.69 -7.55
C ASP A 13 1.56 11.86 -8.16
N LEU A 14 2.46 12.45 -7.37
CA LEU A 14 3.38 13.51 -7.80
C LEU A 14 4.85 13.10 -7.67
N ARG A 15 5.16 11.81 -7.44
CA ARG A 15 6.52 11.34 -7.13
C ARG A 15 7.54 11.73 -8.19
N ASP A 16 7.16 11.66 -9.48
CA ASP A 16 7.98 12.08 -10.62
C ASP A 16 7.50 13.40 -11.25
N CYS A 17 6.77 14.26 -10.51
CA CYS A 17 6.25 15.53 -11.04
C CYS A 17 7.34 16.61 -11.10
N PRO A 18 7.77 17.06 -12.30
CA PRO A 18 8.84 18.05 -12.45
C PRO A 18 8.36 19.50 -12.21
N GLY A 19 7.08 19.69 -11.88
CA GLY A 19 6.45 21.00 -11.74
C GLY A 19 5.38 21.26 -12.79
N GLY A 20 5.20 22.54 -13.16
CA GLY A 20 4.07 22.99 -13.95
C GLY A 20 3.75 24.47 -13.68
N THR A 21 2.50 24.87 -13.91
CA THR A 21 2.07 26.26 -13.81
C THR A 21 1.21 26.52 -12.57
N THR A 22 1.16 27.78 -12.12
CA THR A 22 0.34 28.17 -10.96
C THR A 22 -1.15 28.04 -11.28
N GLU A 23 -1.53 28.25 -12.54
CA GLU A 23 -2.89 28.13 -13.05
C GLU A 23 -3.41 26.70 -12.93
N MET A 24 -2.55 25.69 -13.21
CA MET A 24 -2.90 24.29 -13.04
C MET A 24 -3.16 23.93 -11.57
N ILE A 25 -2.33 24.46 -10.65
CA ILE A 25 -2.52 24.29 -9.21
C ILE A 25 -3.87 24.87 -8.80
N ASN A 26 -4.16 26.11 -9.22
CA ASN A 26 -5.41 26.79 -8.92
C ASN A 26 -6.61 25.97 -9.40
N PHE A 27 -6.56 25.48 -10.64
CA PHE A 27 -7.61 24.67 -11.24
C PHE A 27 -7.81 23.35 -10.47
N LEU A 28 -6.74 22.58 -10.25
CA LEU A 28 -6.83 21.28 -9.58
C LEU A 28 -7.29 21.41 -8.13
N ALA A 29 -6.72 22.35 -7.36
CA ALA A 29 -7.09 22.58 -5.97
C ALA A 29 -8.57 22.98 -5.82
N SER A 30 -9.14 23.66 -6.83
CA SER A 30 -10.55 24.07 -6.80
C SER A 30 -11.52 22.91 -6.69
N TYR A 31 -11.17 21.71 -7.17
CA TYR A 31 -12.05 20.55 -7.02
C TYR A 31 -12.18 20.05 -5.58
N PHE A 32 -11.27 20.44 -4.68
CA PHE A 32 -11.17 19.88 -3.34
C PHE A 32 -11.59 20.85 -2.23
N PHE A 33 -12.07 22.05 -2.57
CA PHE A 33 -12.57 23.03 -1.61
C PHE A 33 -13.98 23.51 -1.99
N GLU A 34 -14.84 23.70 -1.00
CA GLU A 34 -16.14 24.36 -1.16
C GLU A 34 -16.04 25.89 -1.23
N GLY A 35 -17.09 26.50 -1.78
CA GLY A 35 -17.37 27.93 -1.64
C GLY A 35 -16.51 28.86 -2.51
N GLU A 36 -16.29 30.06 -1.97
CA GLU A 36 -15.59 31.18 -2.59
C GLU A 36 -14.10 30.90 -2.87
N PRO A 37 -13.46 31.65 -3.78
CA PRO A 37 -12.02 31.59 -4.04
C PRO A 37 -11.17 31.65 -2.76
N ARG A 38 -10.60 30.51 -2.39
CA ARG A 38 -9.65 30.35 -1.28
C ARG A 38 -8.27 30.74 -1.76
N VAL A 39 -7.56 31.54 -0.97
CA VAL A 39 -6.13 31.83 -1.21
C VAL A 39 -5.31 30.57 -0.99
N LEU A 40 -4.57 30.16 -2.01
CA LEU A 40 -3.74 28.97 -2.01
C LEU A 40 -2.30 29.32 -1.60
N MET A 41 -1.72 30.33 -2.23
CA MET A 41 -0.35 30.76 -1.97
C MET A 41 -0.22 32.27 -2.14
N ASN A 42 0.52 32.92 -1.25
CA ASN A 42 1.03 34.27 -1.48
C ASN A 42 2.40 34.19 -2.14
N ARG A 43 2.69 35.09 -3.07
CA ARG A 43 4.02 35.30 -3.63
C ARG A 43 4.44 36.74 -3.40
N HIS A 44 5.49 36.92 -2.61
CA HIS A 44 6.08 38.24 -2.39
C HIS A 44 7.10 38.53 -3.48
N ILE A 45 6.87 39.60 -4.24
CA ILE A 45 7.69 40.01 -5.36
C ILE A 45 8.67 41.07 -4.86
N ARG A 46 9.96 40.72 -4.80
CA ARG A 46 10.97 41.57 -4.16
C ARG A 46 11.14 42.93 -4.86
N PRO A 47 11.21 43.03 -6.20
CA PRO A 47 11.43 44.31 -6.86
C PRO A 47 10.31 45.34 -6.64
N THR A 48 9.06 44.90 -6.63
CA THR A 48 7.88 45.79 -6.55
C THR A 48 7.31 45.90 -5.13
N GLY A 49 7.67 44.97 -4.23
CA GLY A 49 7.05 44.84 -2.91
C GLY A 49 5.63 44.26 -2.97
N GLU A 50 5.14 43.90 -4.16
CA GLU A 50 3.79 43.38 -4.34
C GLU A 50 3.62 41.99 -3.73
N ARG A 51 2.38 41.70 -3.32
CA ARG A 51 1.95 40.37 -2.91
C ARG A 51 0.90 39.87 -3.89
N VAL A 52 1.31 38.92 -4.72
CA VAL A 52 0.41 38.24 -5.66
C VAL A 52 -0.21 37.02 -4.97
N GLN A 53 -1.50 36.81 -5.16
CA GLN A 53 -2.22 35.68 -4.58
C GLN A 53 -2.67 34.71 -5.65
N SER A 54 -2.31 33.44 -5.49
CA SER A 54 -2.98 32.35 -6.20
C SER A 54 -4.22 31.92 -5.41
N LYS A 55 -5.30 31.60 -6.12
CA LYS A 55 -6.61 31.29 -5.50
C LYS A 55 -7.29 30.14 -6.23
N THR A 56 -8.18 29.42 -5.54
CA THR A 56 -9.12 28.55 -6.23
C THR A 56 -10.05 29.37 -7.13
N LEU A 57 -10.55 28.74 -8.18
CA LEU A 57 -11.52 29.31 -9.10
C LEU A 57 -12.90 29.29 -8.46
N ALA A 58 -13.74 30.28 -8.78
CA ALA A 58 -15.14 30.30 -8.34
C ALA A 58 -15.95 29.17 -8.98
N LYS A 59 -15.67 28.84 -10.25
CA LYS A 59 -16.35 27.78 -11.00
C LYS A 59 -15.34 26.82 -11.61
N VAL A 60 -15.68 25.55 -11.60
CA VAL A 60 -14.96 24.47 -12.28
C VAL A 60 -15.94 23.65 -13.12
N PRO A 61 -15.50 23.06 -14.24
CA PRO A 61 -16.32 22.09 -14.96
C PRO A 61 -16.60 20.84 -14.10
N GLY A 62 -17.87 20.45 -13.98
CA GLY A 62 -18.29 19.28 -13.22
C GLY A 62 -18.38 19.51 -11.70
N LYS A 63 -18.49 18.42 -10.94
CA LYS A 63 -18.73 18.45 -9.49
C LYS A 63 -17.42 18.56 -8.70
N ARG A 64 -17.42 19.37 -7.64
CA ARG A 64 -16.37 19.39 -6.61
C ARG A 64 -16.52 18.21 -5.66
N ILE A 65 -15.41 17.78 -5.06
CA ILE A 65 -15.32 16.69 -4.09
C ILE A 65 -14.56 17.14 -2.82
N PRO A 66 -15.12 18.10 -2.08
CA PRO A 66 -14.48 18.64 -0.87
C PRO A 66 -14.34 17.61 0.26
N GLU A 67 -15.26 16.64 0.33
CA GLU A 67 -15.30 15.66 1.43
C GLU A 67 -14.46 14.40 1.18
N THR A 68 -14.09 14.11 -0.08
CA THR A 68 -13.32 12.89 -0.41
C THR A 68 -11.97 12.89 0.30
N ALA A 69 -11.61 11.81 0.99
CA ALA A 69 -10.30 11.72 1.64
C ALA A 69 -9.19 11.83 0.58
N LEU A 70 -8.18 12.67 0.82
CA LEU A 70 -7.16 12.99 -0.19
C LEU A 70 -5.75 12.69 0.32
N TYR A 71 -5.01 11.93 -0.47
CA TYR A 71 -3.60 11.60 -0.23
C TYR A 71 -2.78 12.03 -1.45
N ILE A 72 -1.58 12.56 -1.21
CA ILE A 72 -0.68 13.01 -2.27
C ILE A 72 0.66 12.33 -2.08
N LEU A 73 1.08 11.56 -3.08
CA LEU A 73 2.37 10.88 -3.07
C LEU A 73 3.45 11.85 -3.54
N VAL A 74 4.54 11.92 -2.79
CA VAL A 74 5.67 12.81 -3.10
C VAL A 74 6.98 12.07 -2.93
N GLY A 75 8.02 12.58 -3.58
CA GLY A 75 9.38 12.10 -3.40
C GLY A 75 10.41 13.18 -3.78
N PRO A 76 11.71 12.84 -3.78
CA PRO A 76 12.77 13.81 -4.05
C PRO A 76 12.71 14.44 -5.45
N LYS A 77 12.00 13.79 -6.39
CA LYS A 77 11.77 14.29 -7.76
C LYS A 77 10.49 15.13 -7.91
N THR A 78 9.71 15.30 -6.85
CA THR A 78 8.60 16.25 -6.83
C THR A 78 9.15 17.67 -6.71
N VAL A 79 8.89 18.52 -7.72
CA VAL A 79 9.55 19.84 -7.86
C VAL A 79 8.52 20.94 -8.14
N SER A 80 8.80 22.16 -7.70
CA SER A 80 8.13 23.41 -8.11
C SER A 80 6.62 23.36 -7.93
N ALA A 81 5.81 23.38 -9.00
CA ALA A 81 4.36 23.37 -8.90
C ALA A 81 3.79 22.13 -8.19
N GLY A 82 4.45 20.97 -8.33
CA GLY A 82 4.09 19.76 -7.60
C GLY A 82 4.24 19.95 -6.09
N GLU A 83 5.34 20.56 -5.66
CA GLU A 83 5.58 20.92 -4.26
C GLU A 83 4.60 21.98 -3.77
N SER A 84 4.34 23.01 -4.58
CA SER A 84 3.39 24.06 -4.24
C SER A 84 1.97 23.51 -4.04
N PHE A 85 1.54 22.56 -4.87
CA PHE A 85 0.25 21.89 -4.69
C PHE A 85 0.27 21.03 -3.42
N ALA A 86 1.23 20.11 -3.26
CA ALA A 86 1.34 19.26 -2.07
C ALA A 86 1.37 20.09 -0.77
N TYR A 87 2.25 21.09 -0.70
CA TYR A 87 2.38 21.98 0.45
C TYR A 87 1.06 22.70 0.75
N THR A 88 0.42 23.31 -0.25
CA THR A 88 -0.83 24.06 -0.03
C THR A 88 -1.94 23.15 0.50
N MET A 89 -2.10 21.96 -0.08
CA MET A 89 -3.13 21.01 0.33
C MET A 89 -2.88 20.50 1.75
N GLN A 90 -1.62 20.29 2.12
CA GLN A 90 -1.21 19.93 3.47
C GLN A 90 -1.48 21.03 4.50
N GLN A 91 -1.07 22.27 4.21
CA GLN A 91 -1.19 23.39 5.17
C GLN A 91 -2.66 23.80 5.41
N TRP A 92 -3.55 23.56 4.44
CA TRP A 92 -4.99 23.66 4.63
C TRP A 92 -5.61 22.45 5.34
N GLY A 93 -4.85 21.39 5.61
CA GLY A 93 -5.34 20.15 6.19
C GLY A 93 -6.25 19.36 5.25
N ARG A 94 -6.20 19.65 3.94
CA ARG A 94 -7.08 19.04 2.94
C ARG A 94 -6.56 17.69 2.45
N ALA A 95 -5.25 17.52 2.40
CA ALA A 95 -4.61 16.27 2.00
C ALA A 95 -3.58 15.79 3.03
N LYS A 96 -3.36 14.48 3.08
CA LYS A 96 -2.21 13.87 3.73
C LYS A 96 -1.10 13.63 2.71
N ILE A 97 0.11 14.07 3.04
CA ILE A 97 1.29 13.90 2.17
C ILE A 97 2.02 12.62 2.56
N VAL A 98 2.33 11.77 1.59
CA VAL A 98 2.89 10.42 1.81
C VAL A 98 4.12 10.22 0.94
N GLY A 99 5.19 9.67 1.50
CA GLY A 99 6.44 9.39 0.80
C GLY A 99 7.62 10.11 1.45
N GLU A 100 8.53 10.64 0.63
CA GLU A 100 9.77 11.29 1.07
C GLU A 100 9.73 12.82 0.89
N THR A 101 10.64 13.51 1.57
CA THR A 101 10.81 14.96 1.45
C THR A 101 11.10 15.38 -0.01
N THR A 102 10.43 16.43 -0.47
CA THR A 102 10.58 16.94 -1.84
C THR A 102 11.84 17.80 -2.04
N ALA A 103 12.11 18.20 -3.28
CA ALA A 103 13.37 18.86 -3.66
C ALA A 103 13.64 20.24 -3.01
N GLY A 104 12.62 20.93 -2.51
CA GLY A 104 12.73 22.28 -1.97
C GLY A 104 12.85 23.37 -3.05
N ALA A 105 12.35 23.12 -4.26
CA ALA A 105 12.51 24.00 -5.42
C ALA A 105 11.43 25.10 -5.49
N GLY A 106 11.13 25.73 -4.36
CA GLY A 106 10.16 26.83 -4.26
C GLY A 106 10.66 28.19 -4.81
N TYR A 107 11.62 28.18 -5.73
CA TYR A 107 12.25 29.38 -6.27
C TYR A 107 11.39 30.04 -7.35
N ASN A 108 11.22 31.36 -7.28
CA ASN A 108 10.63 32.15 -8.37
C ASN A 108 11.77 32.80 -9.16
N ASN A 109 12.43 32.03 -10.03
CA ASN A 109 13.58 32.56 -10.77
C ASN A 109 13.15 33.29 -12.03
N VAL A 110 13.84 34.39 -12.31
CA VAL A 110 13.88 35.00 -13.63
C VAL A 110 15.23 34.66 -14.27
N LEU A 111 15.20 34.38 -15.56
CA LEU A 111 16.39 34.14 -16.38
C LEU A 111 16.74 35.44 -17.11
N ILE A 112 17.90 36.02 -16.79
CA ILE A 112 18.38 37.26 -17.39
C ILE A 112 19.55 36.91 -18.32
N PRO A 113 19.41 37.08 -19.64
CA PRO A 113 20.51 36.86 -20.58
C PRO A 113 21.65 37.84 -20.32
N LEU A 114 22.88 37.35 -20.25
CA LEU A 114 24.08 38.18 -20.06
C LEU A 114 24.88 38.37 -21.37
N GLY A 115 24.50 37.65 -22.43
CA GLY A 115 25.27 37.55 -23.67
C GLY A 115 26.17 36.30 -23.67
N GLN A 116 26.74 36.00 -24.85
CA GLN A 116 27.70 34.90 -25.06
C GLN A 116 27.25 33.52 -24.53
N GLY A 117 25.93 33.25 -24.61
CA GLY A 117 25.35 31.99 -24.13
C GLY A 117 25.23 31.85 -22.61
N MET A 118 25.53 32.91 -21.85
CA MET A 118 25.40 32.93 -20.38
C MET A 118 24.05 33.51 -19.94
N VAL A 119 23.53 32.98 -18.83
CA VAL A 119 22.26 33.41 -18.23
C VAL A 119 22.43 33.54 -16.71
N PHE A 120 21.91 34.62 -16.15
CA PHE A 120 21.77 34.80 -14.72
C PHE A 120 20.41 34.27 -14.26
N SER A 121 20.38 33.31 -13.32
CA SER A 121 19.14 32.79 -12.72
C SER A 121 19.01 33.34 -11.31
N ILE A 122 18.10 34.29 -11.11
CA ILE A 122 17.92 34.97 -9.82
C ILE A 122 16.50 34.78 -9.31
N SER A 123 16.38 34.35 -8.06
CA SER A 123 15.09 34.29 -7.38
C SER A 123 14.63 35.68 -7.01
N TYR A 124 13.48 36.11 -7.54
CA TYR A 124 12.94 37.45 -7.32
C TYR A 124 11.72 37.47 -6.40
N GLY A 125 11.29 36.30 -5.91
CA GLY A 125 10.17 36.22 -4.99
C GLY A 125 10.12 34.92 -4.20
N ARG A 126 9.40 34.96 -3.08
CA ARG A 126 9.25 33.81 -2.18
C ARG A 126 7.78 33.39 -2.05
N PRO A 127 7.48 32.08 -2.03
CA PRO A 127 6.16 31.59 -1.66
C PRO A 127 5.94 31.71 -0.15
N GLU A 128 4.70 32.00 0.24
CA GLU A 128 4.26 32.04 1.62
C GLU A 128 2.81 31.55 1.70
N HIS A 129 2.57 30.47 2.43
CA HIS A 129 1.23 29.97 2.63
C HIS A 129 0.47 30.87 3.62
N PRO A 130 -0.76 31.33 3.30
CA PRO A 130 -1.45 32.38 4.05
C PRO A 130 -1.78 32.01 5.50
N ARG A 131 -1.89 30.71 5.83
CA ARG A 131 -2.19 30.25 7.20
C ARG A 131 -0.94 30.08 8.06
N SER A 132 0.14 29.55 7.49
CA SER A 132 1.34 29.19 8.25
C SER A 132 2.41 30.27 8.21
N GLY A 133 2.32 31.23 7.28
CA GLY A 133 3.35 32.24 7.06
C GLY A 133 4.68 31.67 6.57
N LYS A 134 4.70 30.41 6.13
CA LYS A 134 5.89 29.65 5.75
C LYS A 134 5.80 29.16 4.30
N GLY A 135 6.93 28.76 3.74
CA GLY A 135 7.03 28.09 2.44
C GLY A 135 7.82 26.78 2.56
N TRP A 136 8.00 26.11 1.43
CA TRP A 136 8.76 24.85 1.31
C TRP A 136 10.15 25.05 0.67
N GLN A 137 10.49 26.28 0.29
CA GLN A 137 11.75 26.56 -0.39
C GLN A 137 12.94 26.11 0.48
N VAL A 138 13.93 25.47 -0.14
CA VAL A 138 15.12 24.84 0.48
C VAL A 138 14.82 23.60 1.32
N VAL A 139 13.71 23.57 2.06
CA VAL A 139 13.40 22.51 3.03
C VAL A 139 12.54 21.38 2.45
N GLY A 140 11.89 21.59 1.31
CA GLY A 140 10.93 20.66 0.74
C GLY A 140 9.62 20.59 1.53
N VAL A 141 8.65 19.86 0.96
CA VAL A 141 7.42 19.47 1.65
C VAL A 141 7.74 18.24 2.49
N GLN A 142 7.55 18.34 3.79
CA GLN A 142 7.72 17.22 4.71
C GLN A 142 6.46 16.34 4.69
N PRO A 143 6.58 15.02 4.51
CA PRO A 143 5.42 14.13 4.47
C PRO A 143 4.72 14.03 5.83
N ASP A 144 3.39 13.87 5.83
CA ASP A 144 2.62 13.49 7.02
C ASP A 144 2.85 12.02 7.40
N ILE A 145 3.08 11.17 6.39
CA ILE A 145 3.39 9.74 6.52
C ILE A 145 4.71 9.51 5.79
N ALA A 146 5.81 9.51 6.55
CA ALA A 146 7.16 9.33 6.03
C ALA A 146 7.45 7.85 5.76
N VAL A 147 7.67 7.52 4.49
CA VAL A 147 8.05 6.17 3.98
C VAL A 147 8.93 6.35 2.74
N ALA A 148 9.61 5.30 2.28
CA ALA A 148 10.35 5.37 1.01
C ALA A 148 9.40 5.69 -0.16
N THR A 149 9.88 6.39 -1.19
CA THR A 149 9.06 6.79 -2.35
C THR A 149 8.37 5.59 -3.03
N ASP A 150 9.01 4.42 -3.03
CA ASP A 150 8.50 3.18 -3.61
C ASP A 150 7.33 2.60 -2.80
N ASP A 151 7.35 2.76 -1.48
CA ASP A 151 6.32 2.27 -0.55
C ASP A 151 5.14 3.26 -0.38
N ALA A 152 5.27 4.48 -0.91
CA ALA A 152 4.31 5.56 -0.69
C ALA A 152 2.88 5.22 -1.14
N LEU A 153 2.74 4.48 -2.26
CA LEU A 153 1.42 4.08 -2.76
C LEU A 153 0.75 3.09 -1.81
N GLU A 154 1.48 2.08 -1.33
CA GLU A 154 0.96 1.10 -0.38
C GLU A 154 0.56 1.76 0.94
N ALA A 155 1.42 2.62 1.48
CA ALA A 155 1.15 3.36 2.71
C ALA A 155 -0.08 4.27 2.57
N ALA A 156 -0.21 5.01 1.46
CA ALA A 156 -1.36 5.85 1.19
C ALA A 156 -2.65 5.03 1.01
N HIS A 157 -2.58 3.91 0.31
CA HIS A 157 -3.73 3.02 0.12
C HIS A 157 -4.22 2.45 1.45
N LYS A 158 -3.30 1.94 2.29
CA LYS A 158 -3.62 1.46 3.64
C LYS A 158 -4.25 2.57 4.48
N ALA A 159 -3.68 3.78 4.46
CA ALA A 159 -4.21 4.90 5.22
C ALA A 159 -5.60 5.35 4.70
N ALA A 160 -5.83 5.31 3.39
CA ALA A 160 -7.11 5.63 2.76
C ALA A 160 -8.20 4.64 3.18
N LEU A 161 -7.92 3.34 3.06
CA LEU A 161 -8.81 2.26 3.49
C LEU A 161 -9.19 2.41 4.97
N GLN A 162 -8.21 2.61 5.85
CA GLN A 162 -8.45 2.87 7.27
C GLN A 162 -9.35 4.10 7.50
N LYS A 163 -9.14 5.19 6.75
CA LYS A 163 -9.89 6.44 6.89
C LYS A 163 -11.37 6.29 6.49
N ILE A 164 -11.66 5.50 5.46
CA ILE A 164 -13.03 5.25 4.98
C ILE A 164 -13.71 4.09 5.73
N GLY A 165 -13.03 3.53 6.75
CA GLY A 165 -13.57 2.44 7.57
C GLY A 165 -13.52 1.06 6.91
N ILE A 166 -12.90 0.96 5.74
CA ILE A 166 -12.63 -0.32 5.07
C ILE A 166 -11.33 -0.87 5.65
N LYS A 167 -11.44 -1.87 6.53
CA LYS A 167 -10.30 -2.75 6.85
C LYS A 167 -10.06 -3.64 5.62
N PRO A 168 -8.82 -4.13 5.34
CA PRO A 168 -8.60 -5.07 4.25
C PRO A 168 -9.70 -6.12 4.25
N SER A 169 -10.34 -6.34 3.09
CA SER A 169 -11.61 -7.05 3.09
C SER A 169 -11.38 -8.48 3.57
N THR A 170 -12.21 -8.95 4.49
CA THR A 170 -12.16 -10.33 4.98
C THR A 170 -12.26 -11.33 3.83
N VAL A 171 -12.94 -10.96 2.75
CA VAL A 171 -13.08 -11.75 1.52
C VAL A 171 -11.74 -11.92 0.80
N GLU A 172 -10.93 -10.87 0.65
CA GLU A 172 -9.61 -10.98 0.02
C GLU A 172 -8.65 -11.81 0.88
N PHE A 173 -8.64 -11.58 2.21
CA PHE A 173 -7.80 -12.37 3.12
C PHE A 173 -8.17 -13.84 3.12
N GLU A 174 -9.47 -14.13 3.14
CA GLU A 174 -9.96 -15.50 3.02
C GLU A 174 -9.52 -16.14 1.70
N GLN A 175 -9.66 -15.43 0.58
CA GLN A 175 -9.30 -15.93 -0.73
C GLN A 175 -7.78 -16.19 -0.84
N GLU A 176 -6.94 -15.24 -0.40
CA GLU A 176 -5.48 -15.38 -0.37
C GLU A 176 -5.05 -16.59 0.47
N VAL A 177 -5.65 -16.76 1.66
CA VAL A 177 -5.34 -17.87 2.56
C VAL A 177 -5.85 -19.20 2.03
N ARG A 178 -7.03 -19.26 1.41
CA ARG A 178 -7.53 -20.48 0.74
C ARG A 178 -6.65 -20.90 -0.44
N THR A 179 -6.13 -19.95 -1.20
CA THR A 179 -5.15 -20.22 -2.26
C THR A 179 -3.83 -20.74 -1.66
N LEU A 180 -3.36 -20.15 -0.56
CA LEU A 180 -2.16 -20.62 0.13
C LEU A 180 -2.34 -22.02 0.72
N GLU A 181 -3.51 -22.33 1.29
CA GLU A 181 -3.86 -23.65 1.80
C GLU A 181 -3.80 -24.72 0.70
N ARG A 182 -4.40 -24.43 -0.46
CA ARG A 182 -4.29 -25.33 -1.63
C ARG A 182 -2.83 -25.52 -2.06
N ALA A 183 -2.05 -24.44 -2.14
CA ALA A 183 -0.64 -24.52 -2.50
C ALA A 183 0.17 -25.33 -1.48
N TRP A 184 -0.19 -25.27 -0.20
CA TRP A 184 0.46 -26.06 0.85
C TRP A 184 0.20 -27.55 0.68
N LEU A 185 -1.06 -27.93 0.43
CA LEU A 185 -1.43 -29.31 0.13
C LEU A 185 -0.76 -29.80 -1.15
N ASP A 186 -0.72 -28.98 -2.21
CA ASP A 186 -0.04 -29.31 -3.46
C ASP A 186 1.45 -29.57 -3.26
N ALA A 187 2.11 -28.80 -2.38
CA ALA A 187 3.51 -29.03 -2.03
C ALA A 187 3.73 -30.40 -1.36
N TYR A 188 2.79 -30.86 -0.52
CA TYR A 188 2.82 -32.23 0.00
C TYR A 188 2.59 -33.28 -1.09
N GLU A 189 1.66 -33.05 -2.03
CA GLU A 189 1.38 -33.99 -3.13
C GLU A 189 2.57 -34.14 -4.09
N GLN A 190 3.33 -33.07 -4.28
CA GLN A 190 4.46 -33.00 -5.21
C GLN A 190 5.81 -33.25 -4.55
N ASN A 191 5.84 -33.43 -3.23
CA ASN A 191 7.06 -33.47 -2.41
C ASN A 191 7.97 -32.24 -2.59
N ASP A 192 7.38 -31.05 -2.76
CA ASP A 192 8.10 -29.81 -3.02
C ASP A 192 8.57 -29.14 -1.71
N ALA A 193 9.81 -29.46 -1.31
CA ALA A 193 10.43 -28.88 -0.12
C ALA A 193 10.69 -27.37 -0.24
N VAL A 194 10.88 -26.84 -1.46
CA VAL A 194 11.16 -25.41 -1.70
C VAL A 194 9.88 -24.59 -1.50
N ALA A 195 8.75 -25.07 -2.03
CA ALA A 195 7.45 -24.48 -1.76
C ALA A 195 7.12 -24.55 -0.26
N MET A 196 7.38 -25.69 0.38
CA MET A 196 7.15 -25.89 1.81
C MET A 196 7.96 -24.90 2.66
N GLU A 197 9.23 -24.68 2.35
CA GLU A 197 10.11 -23.71 3.03
C GLU A 197 9.52 -22.28 2.97
N ARG A 198 8.96 -21.91 1.82
CA ARG A 198 8.37 -20.58 1.58
C ARG A 198 7.02 -20.41 2.31
N ILE A 199 6.20 -21.45 2.31
CA ILE A 199 4.81 -21.41 2.81
C ILE A 199 4.77 -21.44 4.35
N LEU A 200 5.66 -22.22 4.98
CA LEU A 200 5.70 -22.36 6.43
C LEU A 200 6.51 -21.23 7.09
N ALA A 201 5.96 -20.64 8.14
CA ALA A 201 6.68 -19.70 8.99
C ALA A 201 7.80 -20.42 9.78
N ASP A 202 8.83 -19.70 10.20
CA ASP A 202 9.99 -20.31 10.86
C ASP A 202 9.65 -20.99 12.19
N GLU A 203 8.68 -20.45 12.94
CA GLU A 203 8.16 -21.04 14.17
C GLU A 203 7.06 -22.09 13.96
N PHE A 204 6.74 -22.41 12.71
CA PHE A 204 5.67 -23.34 12.38
C PHE A 204 5.81 -24.68 13.10
N ALA A 205 4.67 -25.17 13.57
CA ALA A 205 4.52 -26.58 13.89
C ALA A 205 3.11 -27.11 13.66
N ILE A 206 3.06 -28.39 13.30
CA ILE A 206 1.84 -29.17 13.27
C ILE A 206 1.74 -30.07 14.50
N THR A 207 0.55 -30.11 15.11
CA THR A 207 0.24 -31.00 16.24
C THR A 207 -0.82 -32.00 15.84
N PHE A 208 -0.54 -33.29 16.03
CA PHE A 208 -1.46 -34.37 15.71
C PHE A 208 -2.37 -34.71 16.90
N GLY A 209 -3.50 -35.36 16.64
CA GLY A 209 -4.47 -35.77 17.68
C GLY A 209 -3.90 -36.68 18.78
N ASN A 210 -2.77 -37.34 18.55
CA ASN A 210 -2.06 -38.13 19.56
C ASN A 210 -1.05 -37.32 20.40
N GLY A 211 -1.04 -35.99 20.25
CA GLY A 211 -0.11 -35.09 20.94
C GLY A 211 1.29 -35.00 20.32
N ARG A 212 1.60 -35.81 19.30
CA ARG A 212 2.87 -35.66 18.56
C ARG A 212 2.91 -34.30 17.88
N ARG A 213 4.06 -33.63 17.93
CA ARG A 213 4.31 -32.35 17.25
C ARG A 213 5.43 -32.53 16.22
N GLN A 214 5.32 -31.84 15.09
CA GLN A 214 6.40 -31.71 14.10
C GLN A 214 6.63 -30.24 13.78
N THR A 215 7.89 -29.83 13.79
CA THR A 215 8.37 -28.49 13.41
C THR A 215 8.51 -28.34 11.90
N LYS A 216 8.66 -27.10 11.40
CA LYS A 216 9.00 -26.82 9.99
C LYS A 216 10.18 -27.67 9.50
N ALA A 217 11.28 -27.71 10.26
CA ALA A 217 12.46 -28.49 9.90
C ALA A 217 12.15 -29.99 9.71
N GLU A 218 11.40 -30.59 10.63
CA GLU A 218 11.02 -32.01 10.54
C GLU A 218 10.05 -32.28 9.39
N VAL A 219 9.16 -31.34 9.08
CA VAL A 219 8.28 -31.43 7.90
C VAL A 219 9.10 -31.41 6.62
N LEU A 220 10.05 -30.49 6.48
CA LEU A 220 10.92 -30.40 5.31
C LEU A 220 11.73 -31.68 5.10
N GLU A 221 12.30 -32.24 6.16
CA GLU A 221 13.02 -33.52 6.07
C GLU A 221 12.09 -34.66 5.64
N SER A 222 10.84 -34.69 6.14
CA SER A 222 9.86 -35.70 5.73
C SER A 222 9.45 -35.59 4.26
N VAL A 223 9.35 -34.36 3.73
CA VAL A 223 9.03 -34.07 2.33
C VAL A 223 10.19 -34.47 1.43
N LYS A 224 11.42 -34.06 1.75
CA LYS A 224 12.64 -34.47 1.01
C LYS A 224 12.82 -35.99 0.98
N ALA A 225 12.56 -36.67 2.10
CA ALA A 225 12.65 -38.13 2.17
C ALA A 225 11.65 -38.85 1.23
N ARG A 226 10.55 -38.17 0.84
CA ARG A 226 9.54 -38.71 -0.09
C ARG A 226 9.88 -38.48 -1.56
N GLU A 227 10.74 -37.52 -1.88
CA GLU A 227 11.15 -37.22 -3.26
C GLU A 227 11.73 -38.44 -3.98
N ASN A 228 12.45 -39.30 -3.24
CA ASN A 228 13.04 -40.53 -3.76
C ASN A 228 12.20 -41.80 -3.49
N SER A 229 10.93 -41.65 -3.07
CA SER A 229 10.07 -42.79 -2.75
C SER A 229 9.40 -43.36 -3.99
N ALA A 230 9.39 -44.69 -4.12
CA ALA A 230 8.61 -45.40 -5.14
C ALA A 230 7.11 -45.50 -4.80
N ALA A 231 6.69 -45.04 -3.61
CA ALA A 231 5.29 -45.05 -3.23
C ALA A 231 4.54 -43.90 -3.94
N PRO A 232 3.32 -44.14 -4.45
CA PRO A 232 2.54 -43.10 -5.08
C PRO A 232 2.21 -41.96 -4.08
N PRO A 233 2.18 -40.71 -4.55
CA PRO A 233 1.89 -39.57 -3.69
C PRO A 233 0.46 -39.65 -3.15
N SER A 234 0.27 -39.15 -1.93
CA SER A 234 -1.08 -38.96 -1.40
C SER A 234 -1.77 -37.81 -2.12
N LYS A 235 -3.11 -37.86 -2.18
CA LYS A 235 -3.96 -36.77 -2.67
C LYS A 235 -4.78 -36.20 -1.51
N PHE A 236 -4.93 -34.88 -1.49
CA PHE A 236 -5.60 -34.18 -0.40
C PHE A 236 -6.76 -33.34 -0.94
N SER A 237 -7.91 -33.44 -0.30
CA SER A 237 -9.05 -32.55 -0.52
C SER A 237 -9.59 -32.02 0.80
N THR A 238 -10.14 -30.81 0.78
CA THR A 238 -10.74 -30.17 1.94
C THR A 238 -12.23 -29.95 1.73
N GLU A 239 -13.00 -30.10 2.79
CA GLU A 239 -14.45 -29.95 2.83
C GLU A 239 -14.84 -29.18 4.10
N GLU A 240 -16.02 -28.57 4.11
CA GLU A 240 -16.55 -27.84 5.28
C GLU A 240 -15.59 -26.77 5.81
N VAL A 241 -14.89 -26.09 4.89
CA VAL A 241 -13.84 -25.14 5.26
C VAL A 241 -14.44 -23.80 5.66
N GLU A 242 -14.31 -23.45 6.93
CA GLU A 242 -14.71 -22.18 7.51
C GLU A 242 -13.48 -21.32 7.81
N ALA A 243 -13.60 -20.01 7.59
CA ALA A 243 -12.54 -19.04 7.86
C ALA A 243 -12.96 -18.08 8.98
N ARG A 244 -12.09 -17.90 9.96
CA ARG A 244 -12.19 -16.84 10.97
C ARG A 244 -11.04 -15.86 10.81
N ILE A 245 -11.35 -14.57 10.75
CA ILE A 245 -10.37 -13.52 10.45
C ILE A 245 -10.30 -12.53 11.61
N GLU A 246 -9.10 -12.32 12.14
CA GLU A 246 -8.82 -11.42 13.26
C GLU A 246 -7.56 -10.59 12.92
N GLY A 247 -7.76 -9.38 12.41
CA GLY A 247 -6.65 -8.53 11.96
C GLY A 247 -5.90 -9.16 10.77
N GLU A 248 -4.59 -9.32 10.90
CA GLU A 248 -3.72 -9.98 9.91
C GLU A 248 -3.48 -11.46 10.23
N THR A 249 -4.45 -12.10 10.90
CA THR A 249 -4.46 -13.53 11.20
C THR A 249 -5.74 -14.16 10.66
N VAL A 250 -5.59 -15.32 10.01
CA VAL A 250 -6.71 -16.14 9.54
C VAL A 250 -6.59 -17.51 10.17
N VAL A 251 -7.71 -18.05 10.65
CA VAL A 251 -7.83 -19.42 11.12
C VAL A 251 -8.78 -20.15 10.18
N LEU A 252 -8.29 -21.20 9.52
CA LEU A 252 -9.11 -22.12 8.77
C LEU A 252 -9.43 -23.35 9.63
N THR A 253 -10.69 -23.75 9.65
CA THR A 253 -11.13 -25.03 10.21
C THR A 253 -11.89 -25.81 9.15
N GLY A 254 -11.73 -27.13 9.12
CA GLY A 254 -12.48 -27.95 8.19
C GLY A 254 -12.14 -29.44 8.30
N ARG A 255 -12.56 -30.18 7.27
CA ARG A 255 -12.24 -31.60 7.11
C ARG A 255 -11.22 -31.78 5.99
N LEU A 256 -10.20 -32.59 6.24
CA LEU A 256 -9.20 -33.00 5.26
C LEU A 256 -9.38 -34.48 4.95
N SER A 257 -9.49 -34.83 3.67
CA SER A 257 -9.45 -36.21 3.18
C SER A 257 -8.10 -36.47 2.52
N GLN A 258 -7.35 -37.43 3.06
CA GLN A 258 -6.12 -37.93 2.47
C GLN A 258 -6.38 -39.28 1.80
N ARG A 259 -6.22 -39.35 0.48
CA ARG A 259 -6.22 -40.58 -0.29
C ARG A 259 -4.79 -41.02 -0.54
N SER A 260 -4.48 -42.27 -0.23
CA SER A 260 -3.15 -42.87 -0.40
C SER A 260 -3.30 -44.31 -0.88
N GLU A 261 -2.21 -44.95 -1.29
CA GLU A 261 -2.21 -46.39 -1.57
C GLU A 261 -1.29 -47.12 -0.61
N ARG A 262 -1.71 -48.31 -0.17
CA ARG A 262 -0.90 -49.20 0.67
C ARG A 262 -1.05 -50.62 0.17
N ARG A 263 0.06 -51.24 -0.24
CA ARG A 263 0.09 -52.59 -0.83
C ARG A 263 -0.82 -52.73 -2.07
N GLY A 264 -0.92 -51.67 -2.88
CA GLY A 264 -1.75 -51.62 -4.08
C GLY A 264 -3.23 -51.32 -3.85
N GLU A 265 -3.67 -51.23 -2.60
CA GLU A 265 -5.07 -50.92 -2.26
C GLU A 265 -5.23 -49.44 -1.89
N PRO A 266 -6.27 -48.75 -2.40
CA PRO A 266 -6.55 -47.37 -2.03
C PRO A 266 -7.06 -47.28 -0.58
N ILE A 267 -6.46 -46.39 0.20
CA ILE A 267 -6.85 -46.07 1.57
C ILE A 267 -7.19 -44.58 1.64
N THR A 268 -8.37 -44.28 2.19
CA THR A 268 -8.78 -42.91 2.51
C THR A 268 -8.76 -42.71 4.02
N MET A 269 -8.12 -41.64 4.49
CA MET A 269 -8.12 -41.20 5.88
C MET A 269 -8.75 -39.83 5.97
N GLN A 270 -9.58 -39.61 6.98
CA GLN A 270 -10.23 -38.32 7.23
C GLN A 270 -9.70 -37.70 8.52
N PHE A 271 -9.58 -36.38 8.49
CA PHE A 271 -9.09 -35.58 9.61
C PHE A 271 -9.95 -34.33 9.77
N SER A 272 -10.09 -33.86 11.00
CA SER A 272 -10.42 -32.46 11.29
C SER A 272 -9.12 -31.67 11.40
N TYR A 273 -9.12 -30.45 10.88
CA TYR A 273 -7.94 -29.58 10.94
C TYR A 273 -8.27 -28.18 11.46
N THR A 274 -7.25 -27.53 12.01
CA THR A 274 -7.24 -26.11 12.37
C THR A 274 -5.90 -25.52 11.99
N ASP A 275 -5.88 -24.69 10.97
CA ASP A 275 -4.68 -24.07 10.45
C ASP A 275 -4.72 -22.57 10.68
N THR A 276 -3.63 -22.02 11.19
CA THR A 276 -3.49 -20.59 11.50
C THR A 276 -2.46 -19.99 10.57
N TYR A 277 -2.83 -18.87 9.95
CA TYR A 277 -2.02 -18.10 9.01
C TYR A 277 -1.84 -16.71 9.57
N ALA A 278 -0.64 -16.16 9.42
CA ALA A 278 -0.35 -14.77 9.75
C ALA A 278 0.28 -14.08 8.55
N ARG A 279 -0.06 -12.80 8.34
CA ARG A 279 0.60 -11.96 7.35
C ARG A 279 1.82 -11.30 8.00
N ARG A 280 2.99 -11.47 7.40
CA ARG A 280 4.26 -10.91 7.84
C ARG A 280 4.98 -10.32 6.64
N ASP A 281 5.45 -9.08 6.77
CA ASP A 281 6.14 -8.36 5.69
C ASP A 281 5.36 -8.44 4.36
N GLY A 282 4.04 -8.27 4.44
CA GLY A 282 3.14 -8.32 3.30
C GLY A 282 2.78 -9.72 2.76
N ARG A 283 3.35 -10.80 3.30
CA ARG A 283 3.16 -12.19 2.84
C ARG A 283 2.45 -13.07 3.88
N TRP A 284 1.54 -13.93 3.42
CA TRP A 284 0.93 -14.96 4.27
C TRP A 284 1.82 -16.18 4.43
N GLN A 285 1.88 -16.70 5.65
CA GLN A 285 2.54 -17.96 5.99
C GLN A 285 1.70 -18.76 6.98
N VAL A 286 1.83 -20.09 6.93
CA VAL A 286 1.23 -20.99 7.93
C VAL A 286 2.09 -20.93 9.19
N VAL A 287 1.49 -20.51 10.31
CA VAL A 287 2.20 -20.38 11.60
C VAL A 287 1.94 -21.56 12.53
N SER A 288 0.81 -22.23 12.41
CA SER A 288 0.54 -23.47 13.14
C SER A 288 -0.55 -24.29 12.50
N SER A 289 -0.49 -25.60 12.70
CA SER A 289 -1.53 -26.53 12.26
C SER A 289 -1.88 -27.51 13.37
N ARG A 290 -3.14 -27.91 13.44
CA ARG A 290 -3.60 -29.02 14.27
C ARG A 290 -4.39 -29.98 13.41
N LEU A 291 -4.05 -31.26 13.46
CA LEU A 291 -4.67 -32.31 12.64
C LEU A 291 -5.10 -33.49 13.53
N SER A 292 -6.40 -33.78 13.58
CA SER A 292 -6.96 -34.85 14.40
C SER A 292 -7.73 -35.83 13.52
N ARG A 293 -7.41 -37.12 13.62
CA ARG A 293 -8.09 -38.17 12.85
C ARG A 293 -9.55 -38.29 13.27
N LEU A 294 -10.43 -38.45 12.29
CA LEU A 294 -11.87 -38.71 12.47
C LEU A 294 -12.16 -40.22 12.48
#